data_AF-A0A519BXL0-F1
#
_entry.id   AF-A0A519BXL0-F1
#
_cell.length_a   1.000
_cell.length_b   1.000
_cell.length_c   1.000
_cell.angle_alpha   90.00
_cell.angle_beta   90.00
_cell.angle_gamma   90.00
#
_symmetry.space_group_name_H-M   'P 1'
#
loop_
_entity.id
_entity.type
_entity.pdbx_description
1 polymer ?
#
loop_
_entity_poly.entity_id
_entity_poly.type
_entity_poly.pdbx_seq_one_letter_code
_entity_poly.pdbx_strand_id
1 'polypeptide(L)'
;VIDFTARTRLKTTGHFGSKKIIGVTWEGGKLAEDLNTDSALNEMIVNQSVNDATIFVDPTDNGIRIYGKWKNSYDFSITKELFDIYNNIAGYIKKIN
;
A
#
# COMPACT_ATOMS: atom_id res chain seq x y z
N VAL A 1 11.70 -2.14 -14.84
CA VAL A 1 10.58 -1.18 -14.62
C VAL A 1 9.40 -1.87 -13.94
N ILE A 2 8.91 -3.00 -14.47
CA ILE A 2 7.82 -3.78 -13.85
C ILE A 2 8.15 -4.26 -12.43
N ASP A 3 9.44 -4.51 -12.13
CA ASP A 3 9.89 -5.03 -10.83
C ASP A 3 9.47 -4.18 -9.63
N PHE A 4 9.32 -2.86 -9.82
CA PHE A 4 8.92 -1.93 -8.77
C PHE A 4 7.44 -1.58 -8.77
N THR A 5 6.68 -1.99 -9.78
CA THR A 5 5.23 -1.77 -9.81
C THR A 5 4.56 -2.71 -8.83
N ALA A 6 3.79 -2.17 -7.88
CA ALA A 6 3.00 -2.94 -6.94
C ALA A 6 1.73 -2.19 -6.54
N ARG A 7 0.64 -2.92 -6.34
CA ARG A 7 -0.60 -2.36 -5.79
C ARG A 7 -1.26 -3.33 -4.83
N THR A 8 -1.90 -2.81 -3.79
CA THR A 8 -2.70 -3.62 -2.89
C THR A 8 -3.97 -4.11 -3.58
N ARG A 9 -4.32 -5.38 -3.35
CA ARG A 9 -5.63 -5.98 -3.61
C ARG A 9 -6.27 -6.34 -2.27
N LEU A 10 -7.33 -5.60 -1.94
CA LEU A 10 -8.01 -5.72 -0.66
C LEU A 10 -9.05 -6.84 -0.72
N LYS A 11 -8.99 -7.76 0.25
CA LYS A 11 -10.08 -8.67 0.54
C LYS A 11 -10.97 -8.03 1.59
N THR A 12 -12.24 -7.80 1.26
CA THR A 12 -13.17 -7.08 2.14
C THR A 12 -14.45 -7.85 2.37
N THR A 13 -15.07 -7.63 3.52
CA THR A 13 -16.43 -8.09 3.85
C THR A 13 -17.38 -6.90 4.04
N GLY A 14 -18.69 -7.13 3.92
CA GLY A 14 -19.71 -6.09 3.98
C GLY A 14 -19.82 -5.26 2.70
N HIS A 15 -20.71 -4.25 2.71
CA HIS A 15 -21.03 -3.42 1.55
C HIS A 15 -21.01 -1.94 1.90
N PHE A 16 -20.69 -1.08 0.93
CA PHE A 16 -20.70 0.38 1.07
C PHE A 16 -19.87 0.87 2.29
N GLY A 17 -20.48 1.68 3.16
CA GLY A 17 -19.82 2.28 4.33
C GLY A 17 -19.50 1.31 5.48
N SER A 18 -20.05 0.09 5.47
CA SER A 18 -19.73 -0.95 6.46
C SER A 18 -18.61 -1.89 6.01
N LYS A 19 -17.97 -1.59 4.86
CA LYS A 19 -16.91 -2.41 4.30
C LYS A 19 -15.71 -2.46 5.25
N LYS A 20 -15.32 -3.68 5.62
CA LYS A 20 -14.14 -3.96 6.46
C LYS A 20 -13.12 -4.78 5.70
N ILE A 21 -11.84 -4.48 5.91
CA ILE A 21 -10.74 -5.25 5.34
C ILE A 21 -10.52 -6.49 6.19
N ILE A 22 -10.37 -7.64 5.54
CA ILE A 22 -10.08 -8.93 6.19
C ILE A 22 -8.79 -9.57 5.67
N GLY A 23 -8.12 -8.90 4.74
CA GLY A 23 -6.85 -9.34 4.18
C GLY A 23 -6.38 -8.41 3.08
N VAL A 24 -5.07 -8.41 2.85
CA VAL A 24 -4.40 -7.69 1.77
C VAL A 24 -3.45 -8.65 1.07
N THR A 25 -3.45 -8.59 -0.25
CA THR A 25 -2.37 -9.13 -1.08
C THR A 25 -1.83 -8.01 -1.96
N TRP A 26 -0.66 -8.21 -2.55
CA TRP A 26 -0.06 -7.30 -3.52
C TRP A 26 -0.06 -7.91 -4.91
N GLU A 27 -0.32 -7.09 -5.92
CA GLU A 27 -0.24 -7.45 -7.33
C GLU A 27 0.77 -6.55 -8.03
N GLY A 28 1.60 -7.10 -8.90
CA GLY A 28 2.66 -6.35 -9.57
C GLY A 28 3.85 -7.21 -9.95
N GLY A 29 5.03 -6.59 -10.02
CA GLY A 29 6.30 -7.27 -10.27
C GLY A 29 6.97 -7.79 -9.00
N LYS A 30 8.30 -7.90 -9.02
CA LYS A 30 9.10 -8.48 -7.94
C LYS A 30 8.81 -7.87 -6.55
N LEU A 31 8.64 -6.55 -6.49
CA LEU A 31 8.28 -5.86 -5.25
C LEU A 31 6.97 -6.40 -4.65
N ALA A 32 5.97 -6.68 -5.47
CA ALA A 32 4.70 -7.23 -4.97
C ALA A 32 4.89 -8.64 -4.37
N GLU A 33 5.75 -9.47 -4.95
CA GLU A 33 6.08 -10.79 -4.38
C GLU A 33 6.71 -10.63 -2.98
N ASP A 34 7.69 -9.74 -2.84
CA ASP A 34 8.39 -9.55 -1.58
C ASP A 34 7.46 -8.94 -0.51
N LEU A 35 6.62 -7.96 -0.88
CA LEU A 35 5.62 -7.37 0.02
C LEU A 35 4.54 -8.38 0.46
N ASN A 36 4.18 -9.36 -0.38
CA ASN A 36 3.26 -10.43 0.02
C ASN A 36 3.83 -11.33 1.12
N THR A 37 5.16 -11.37 1.28
CA THR A 37 5.81 -12.18 2.34
C THR A 37 5.90 -11.46 3.68
N ASP A 38 5.72 -10.14 3.74
CA ASP A 38 5.75 -9.35 4.97
C ASP A 38 4.38 -9.40 5.68
N SER A 39 4.19 -10.39 6.55
CA SER A 39 2.95 -10.53 7.32
C SER A 39 2.67 -9.34 8.24
N ALA A 40 3.70 -8.73 8.82
CA ALA A 40 3.55 -7.61 9.75
C ALA A 40 3.07 -6.35 9.02
N LEU A 41 3.68 -6.03 7.87
CA LEU A 41 3.23 -4.94 7.01
C LEU A 41 1.78 -5.15 6.55
N ASN A 42 1.45 -6.37 6.11
CA ASN A 42 0.11 -6.68 5.63
C ASN A 42 -0.94 -6.59 6.75
N GLU A 43 -0.60 -6.95 7.99
CA GLU A 43 -1.45 -6.73 9.17
C GLU A 43 -1.66 -5.23 9.47
N MET A 44 -0.60 -4.42 9.40
CA MET A 44 -0.72 -2.96 9.56
C MET A 44 -1.67 -2.34 8.53
N ILE A 45 -1.63 -2.81 7.28
CA ILE A 45 -2.50 -2.34 6.19
C ILE A 45 -3.96 -2.79 6.41
N VAL A 46 -4.20 -4.02 6.87
CA VAL A 46 -5.56 -4.50 7.17
C VAL A 46 -6.27 -3.64 8.21
N ASN A 47 -5.52 -3.06 9.15
CA ASN A 47 -6.04 -2.18 10.19
C ASN A 47 -6.35 -0.74 9.72
N GLN A 48 -6.05 -0.41 8.46
CA GLN A 48 -6.35 0.91 7.89
C GLN A 48 -7.77 1.01 7.33
N SER A 49 -8.18 2.24 7.01
CA SER A 49 -9.40 2.47 6.22
C SER A 49 -9.25 1.86 4.82
N VAL A 50 -10.37 1.55 4.15
CA VAL A 50 -10.33 1.05 2.76
C VAL A 50 -9.59 2.01 1.83
N ASN A 51 -9.65 3.32 2.09
CA ASN A 51 -8.96 4.31 1.27
C ASN A 51 -7.45 4.34 1.52
N ASP A 52 -7.03 4.28 2.79
CA ASP A 52 -5.62 4.31 3.16
C ASP A 52 -4.91 2.98 2.91
N ALA A 53 -5.64 1.86 3.00
CA ALA A 53 -5.14 0.54 2.62
C ALA A 53 -5.02 0.38 1.10
N THR A 54 -5.66 1.23 0.29
CA THR A 54 -5.48 1.22 -1.16
C THR A 54 -4.18 1.94 -1.49
N ILE A 55 -3.11 1.18 -1.70
CA ILE A 55 -1.76 1.71 -1.93
C ILE A 55 -1.27 1.29 -3.31
N PHE A 56 -0.61 2.22 -3.98
CA PHE A 56 0.04 2.05 -5.27
C PHE A 56 1.52 2.40 -5.14
N VAL A 57 2.35 1.64 -5.86
CA VAL A 57 3.78 1.87 -6.03
C VAL A 57 4.06 1.84 -7.52
N ASP A 58 4.52 2.95 -8.07
CA ASP A 58 4.83 3.06 -9.49
C ASP A 58 6.19 3.74 -9.71
N PRO A 59 7.04 3.20 -10.60
CA PRO A 59 8.22 3.91 -11.08
C PRO A 59 7.81 5.12 -11.91
N THR A 60 8.60 6.18 -11.80
CA THR A 60 8.49 7.43 -12.57
C THR A 60 9.86 7.77 -13.14
N ASP A 61 9.95 8.76 -14.02
CA ASP A 61 11.22 9.15 -14.66
C ASP A 61 12.33 9.50 -13.66
N ASN A 62 11.98 10.00 -12.47
CA ASN A 62 12.92 10.53 -11.47
C ASN A 62 12.91 9.76 -10.14
N GLY A 63 12.26 8.60 -10.05
CA GLY A 63 12.20 7.82 -8.82
C GLY A 63 10.96 6.95 -8.71
N ILE A 64 10.70 6.40 -7.53
CA ILE A 64 9.55 5.51 -7.29
C ILE A 64 8.57 6.21 -6.36
N ARG A 65 7.29 6.23 -6.75
CA ARG A 65 6.23 6.90 -6.01
C ARG A 65 5.39 5.89 -5.25
N ILE A 66 5.23 6.10 -3.94
CA ILE A 66 4.26 5.38 -3.10
C ILE A 66 3.11 6.33 -2.81
N TYR A 67 1.87 5.92 -3.11
CA TYR A 67 0.71 6.79 -2.96
C TYR A 67 -0.58 6.03 -2.69
N GLY A 68 -1.52 6.68 -2.01
CA GLY A 68 -2.88 6.17 -1.77
C GLY A 68 -3.89 6.71 -2.77
N LYS A 69 -5.18 6.55 -2.48
CA LYS A 69 -6.25 7.24 -3.23
C LYS A 69 -6.12 8.76 -3.10
N TRP A 70 -6.61 9.46 -4.12
CA TRP A 70 -6.70 10.92 -4.11
C TRP A 70 -7.52 11.41 -2.90
N LYS A 71 -6.98 12.42 -2.21
CA LYS A 71 -7.63 13.15 -1.12
C LYS A 71 -7.67 14.64 -1.48
N ASN A 72 -8.74 15.32 -1.10
CA ASN A 72 -8.80 16.77 -1.21
C ASN A 72 -7.92 17.43 -0.13
N SER A 73 -7.74 18.75 -0.21
CA SER A 73 -6.89 19.51 0.71
C SER A 73 -7.35 19.51 2.17
N TYR A 74 -8.65 19.33 2.43
CA TYR A 74 -9.20 19.28 3.79
C TYR A 74 -8.95 17.91 4.45
N ASP A 75 -8.97 16.85 3.64
CA ASP A 75 -8.77 15.47 4.09
C ASP A 75 -7.30 15.02 4.00
N PHE A 76 -6.40 15.92 3.57
CA PHE A 76 -4.97 15.64 3.41
C PHE A 76 -4.29 15.54 4.79
N SER A 77 -4.39 14.35 5.37
CA SER A 77 -3.67 13.96 6.58
C SER A 77 -3.05 12.58 6.40
N ILE A 78 -1.89 12.39 7.01
CA ILE A 78 -1.22 11.10 7.12
C ILE A 78 -1.07 10.76 8.60
N THR A 79 -1.57 9.60 9.00
CA THR A 79 -1.35 9.10 10.36
C THR A 79 0.08 8.58 10.47
N LYS A 80 0.57 8.43 11.70
CA LYS A 80 1.90 7.84 11.93
C LYS A 80 1.96 6.41 11.39
N GLU A 81 0.90 5.64 11.58
CA GLU A 81 0.79 4.26 11.13
C GLU A 81 0.84 4.17 9.60
N LEU A 82 0.15 5.07 8.89
CA LEU A 82 0.20 5.12 7.43
C LEU A 82 1.58 5.53 6.92
N PHE A 83 2.24 6.47 7.61
CA PHE A 83 3.63 6.82 7.30
C PHE A 83 4.58 5.63 7.49
N ASP A 84 4.45 4.90 8.59
CA ASP A 84 5.29 3.73 8.90
C ASP A 84 5.10 2.62 7.86
N ILE A 85 3.86 2.40 7.38
CA ILE A 85 3.55 1.52 6.25
C ILE A 85 4.33 1.95 5.00
N TYR A 86 4.25 3.23 4.61
CA TYR A 86 4.96 3.74 3.43
C TYR A 86 6.47 3.65 3.58
N ASN A 87 7.00 3.93 4.78
CA ASN A 87 8.42 3.83 5.06
C ASN A 87 8.92 2.36 4.99
N ASN A 88 8.13 1.39 5.45
CA ASN A 88 8.47 -0.02 5.30
C ASN A 88 8.52 -0.42 3.81
N ILE A 89 7.52 -0.05 3.02
CA ILE A 89 7.51 -0.27 1.55
C ILE A 89 8.75 0.34 0.88
N ALA A 90 9.13 1.57 1.26
CA ALA A 90 10.35 2.21 0.77
C ALA A 90 11.62 1.41 1.11
N GLY A 91 11.65 0.77 2.28
CA GLY A 91 12.71 -0.16 2.68
C GLY A 91 12.84 -1.36 1.74
N TYR A 92 11.73 -1.95 1.29
CA TYR A 92 11.74 -3.03 0.29
C TYR A 92 12.24 -2.55 -1.07
N ILE A 93 11.76 -1.40 -1.53
CA ILE A 93 12.24 -0.78 -2.77
C ILE A 93 13.76 -0.62 -2.76
N LYS A 94 14.32 -0.13 -1.64
CA LYS A 94 15.78 0.05 -1.48
C LYS A 94 16.58 -1.26 -1.47
N LYS A 95 15.97 -2.41 -1.17
CA LYS A 95 16.66 -3.71 -1.23
C LYS A 95 16.73 -4.28 -2.64
N ILE A 96 15.76 -3.93 -3.48
CA ILE A 96 15.66 -4.39 -4.88
C ILE A 96 16.54 -3.52 -5.80
N ASN A 97 16.66 -2.22 -5.49
CA ASN A 97 17.50 -1.26 -6.21
C ASN A 97 18.94 -1.25 -5.71
#